data_AF-A0A2S3QU29-F1
#
_entry.id   AF-A0A2S3QU29-F1
#
_cell.length_a   1.000
_cell.length_b   1.000
_cell.length_c   1.000
_cell.angle_alpha   90.00
_cell.angle_beta   90.00
_cell.angle_gamma   90.00
#
_symmetry.space_group_name_H-M   'P 1'
#
loop_
_entity.id
_entity.type
_entity.pdbx_description
1 polymer ?
#
loop_
_entity_poly.entity_id
_entity_poly.type
_entity_poly.pdbx_seq_one_letter_code
_entity_poly.pdbx_strand_id
1 'polypeptide(L)'
;MKKLLSIAALFLSFNAAAVQTTARPFSFDLYAPTNELNFKVTLEQWCRYEIPVWGDSAKFETKHKSTALVEKKSNQSSGLTRYTFSLKQAQSLDMTGFFKYGKECTSGIKILVQSAKYALGWANQYGRPIEFSFLDEMYAYKEYDTVFEPSDDKNIKLFEGNEISFVYDSLPKANQVNVTILSNGKKIPSAFTKGVLKNPETGLPYKLKK
;
A
#
# COMPACT_ATOMS: atom_id res chain seq x y z
N MET A 1 8.23 -40.26 -39.10
CA MET A 1 9.13 -39.51 -38.19
C MET A 1 9.04 -37.98 -38.32
N LYS A 2 8.89 -37.39 -39.53
CA LYS A 2 8.76 -35.92 -39.69
C LYS A 2 7.51 -35.29 -39.04
N LYS A 3 6.40 -36.02 -38.86
CA LYS A 3 5.15 -35.52 -38.26
C LYS A 3 5.14 -35.49 -36.71
N LEU A 4 6.06 -36.23 -36.06
CA LEU A 4 6.19 -36.24 -34.59
C LEU A 4 7.00 -35.04 -34.08
N LEU A 5 7.96 -34.54 -34.88
CA LEU A 5 8.72 -33.33 -34.54
C LEU A 5 7.85 -32.06 -34.54
N SER A 6 6.82 -31.98 -35.37
CA SER A 6 5.92 -30.82 -35.42
C SER A 6 5.03 -30.69 -34.18
N ILE A 7 4.69 -31.81 -33.52
CA ILE A 7 3.90 -31.80 -32.29
C ILE A 7 4.79 -31.40 -31.09
N ALA A 8 6.06 -31.83 -31.07
CA ALA A 8 7.01 -31.40 -30.04
C ALA A 8 7.30 -29.88 -30.08
N ALA A 9 7.27 -29.26 -31.27
CA ALA A 9 7.41 -27.81 -31.43
C ALA A 9 6.24 -27.00 -30.84
N LEU A 10 5.03 -27.57 -30.80
CA LEU A 10 3.87 -26.95 -30.14
C LEU A 10 4.00 -26.96 -28.60
N PHE A 11 4.78 -27.88 -28.02
CA PHE A 11 5.02 -27.93 -26.58
C PHE A 11 6.20 -27.05 -26.12
N LEU A 12 7.08 -26.62 -27.03
CA LEU A 12 8.25 -25.80 -26.73
C LEU A 12 7.91 -24.34 -26.39
N SER A 13 6.67 -23.91 -26.61
CA SER A 13 6.21 -22.56 -26.25
C SER A 13 5.62 -22.43 -24.85
N PHE A 14 5.53 -23.52 -24.08
CA PHE A 14 5.01 -23.47 -22.71
C PHE A 14 6.18 -23.47 -21.72
N ASN A 15 6.74 -22.28 -21.44
CA ASN A 15 7.69 -22.13 -20.34
C ASN A 15 6.97 -22.41 -19.01
N ALA A 16 7.25 -23.56 -18.40
CA ALA A 16 6.70 -23.97 -17.11
C ALA A 16 7.29 -23.21 -15.90
N ALA A 17 8.29 -22.34 -16.10
CA ALA A 17 8.93 -21.59 -15.01
C ALA A 17 7.95 -20.59 -14.39
N ALA A 18 7.49 -20.83 -13.16
CA ALA A 18 6.68 -19.90 -12.40
C ALA A 18 7.55 -18.71 -11.97
N VAL A 19 7.13 -17.48 -12.30
CA VAL A 19 7.74 -16.28 -11.72
C VAL A 19 7.23 -16.14 -10.28
N GLN A 20 8.09 -15.68 -9.37
CA GLN A 20 7.70 -15.41 -7.98
C GLN A 20 8.13 -14.02 -7.54
N THR A 21 7.49 -13.52 -6.49
CA THR A 21 7.99 -12.36 -5.75
C THR A 21 8.23 -12.74 -4.30
N THR A 22 9.41 -12.39 -3.77
CA THR A 22 9.82 -12.70 -2.41
C THR A 22 10.18 -11.44 -1.65
N ALA A 23 9.59 -11.24 -0.49
CA ALA A 23 10.00 -10.24 0.48
C ALA A 23 10.76 -10.91 1.64
N ARG A 24 12.02 -10.53 1.83
CA ARG A 24 12.82 -10.94 2.99
C ARG A 24 12.41 -10.13 4.22
N PRO A 25 12.72 -10.59 5.45
CA PRO A 25 12.47 -9.79 6.66
C PRO A 25 13.10 -8.40 6.57
N PHE A 26 12.36 -7.38 6.99
CA PHE A 26 12.83 -5.99 7.03
C PHE A 26 12.10 -5.22 8.14
N SER A 27 12.62 -4.03 8.46
CA SER A 27 11.96 -3.08 9.34
C SER A 27 12.28 -1.65 8.95
N PHE A 28 11.33 -0.74 9.16
CA PHE A 28 11.53 0.69 9.02
C PHE A 28 10.73 1.44 10.09
N ASP A 29 11.11 2.69 10.32
CA ASP A 29 10.54 3.51 11.39
C ASP A 29 10.00 4.82 10.85
N LEU A 30 8.94 5.33 11.48
CA LEU A 30 8.44 6.69 11.28
C LEU A 30 8.03 7.30 12.63
N TYR A 31 7.80 8.60 12.64
CA TYR A 31 7.40 9.35 13.81
C TYR A 31 6.04 10.01 13.59
N ALA A 32 5.23 10.11 14.64
CA ALA A 32 4.01 10.91 14.61
C ALA A 32 3.71 11.51 15.99
N PRO A 33 2.97 12.63 16.06
CA PRO A 33 2.49 13.17 17.32
C PRO A 33 1.71 12.13 18.14
N THR A 34 2.02 12.04 19.43
CA THR A 34 1.49 10.99 20.32
C THR A 34 -0.04 11.03 20.33
N ASN A 35 -0.68 9.86 20.14
CA ASN A 35 -2.14 9.69 20.12
C ASN A 35 -2.88 10.49 19.03
N GLU A 36 -2.20 10.92 17.97
CA GLU A 36 -2.84 11.65 16.86
C GLU A 36 -3.15 10.79 15.66
N LEU A 37 -2.26 9.84 15.35
CA LEU A 37 -2.33 9.01 14.15
C LEU A 37 -2.24 7.53 14.50
N ASN A 38 -2.98 6.73 13.73
CA ASN A 38 -2.85 5.29 13.65
C ASN A 38 -2.38 4.92 12.25
N PHE A 39 -1.67 3.81 12.15
CA PHE A 39 -1.14 3.32 10.89
C PHE A 39 -1.62 1.90 10.64
N LYS A 40 -1.89 1.56 9.39
CA LYS A 40 -2.00 0.17 8.95
C LYS A 40 -1.03 -0.01 7.80
N VAL A 41 -0.03 -0.83 8.01
CA VAL A 41 1.02 -1.08 7.03
C VAL A 41 0.97 -2.53 6.59
N THR A 42 0.83 -2.75 5.29
CA THR A 42 0.76 -4.09 4.69
C THR A 42 1.81 -4.22 3.59
N LEU A 43 2.49 -5.37 3.56
CA LEU A 43 3.18 -5.84 2.38
C LEU A 43 2.12 -6.37 1.42
N GLU A 44 2.03 -5.76 0.26
CA GLU A 44 1.19 -6.19 -0.85
C GLU A 44 2.07 -6.94 -1.85
N GLN A 45 1.62 -8.12 -2.28
CA GLN A 45 2.28 -8.92 -3.31
C GLN A 45 1.25 -9.29 -4.37
N TRP A 46 1.60 -9.09 -5.63
CA TRP A 46 0.73 -9.39 -6.77
C TRP A 46 1.50 -10.17 -7.80
N CYS A 47 0.84 -11.15 -8.38
CA CYS A 47 1.28 -11.77 -9.62
C CYS A 47 0.12 -11.84 -10.60
N ARG A 48 0.41 -11.70 -11.89
CA ARG A 48 -0.54 -11.88 -12.99
C ARG A 48 0.06 -12.74 -14.09
N TYR A 49 -0.77 -13.60 -14.67
CA TYR A 49 -0.36 -14.54 -15.72
C TYR A 49 -1.42 -14.56 -16.81
N GLU A 50 -0.99 -14.50 -18.07
CA GLU A 50 -1.91 -14.69 -19.18
C GLU A 50 -2.33 -16.18 -19.27
N ILE A 51 -3.64 -16.44 -19.25
CA ILE A 51 -4.19 -17.77 -19.41
C ILE A 51 -4.54 -18.06 -20.88
N PRO A 52 -4.40 -19.31 -21.33
CA PRO A 52 -4.80 -19.69 -22.68
C PRO A 52 -6.32 -19.55 -22.85
N VAL A 53 -6.73 -18.74 -23.83
CA VAL A 53 -8.12 -18.58 -24.28
C VAL A 53 -8.18 -18.86 -25.78
N TRP A 54 -9.27 -19.48 -26.23
CA TRP A 54 -9.50 -19.77 -27.63
C TRP A 54 -9.88 -18.47 -28.37
N GLY A 55 -8.97 -17.94 -29.20
CA GLY A 55 -9.14 -16.70 -29.95
C GLY A 55 -8.03 -15.66 -29.66
N ASP A 56 -8.15 -14.47 -30.25
CA ASP A 56 -7.14 -13.39 -30.18
C ASP A 56 -7.29 -12.50 -28.93
N SER A 57 -7.88 -13.04 -27.85
CA SER A 57 -8.10 -12.30 -26.61
C SER A 57 -6.99 -12.58 -25.60
N ALA A 58 -6.53 -11.53 -24.91
CA ALA A 58 -5.68 -11.67 -23.73
C ALA A 58 -6.57 -11.76 -22.49
N LYS A 59 -6.40 -12.80 -21.67
CA LYS A 59 -7.08 -12.93 -20.38
C LYS A 59 -6.03 -13.24 -19.31
N PHE A 60 -6.09 -12.51 -18.19
CA PHE A 60 -5.13 -12.65 -17.11
C PHE A 60 -5.78 -13.26 -15.88
N GLU A 61 -5.07 -14.16 -15.23
CA GLU A 61 -5.36 -14.61 -13.88
C GLU A 61 -4.43 -13.89 -12.91
N THR A 62 -5.00 -13.33 -11.85
CA THR A 62 -4.25 -12.54 -10.86
C THR A 62 -4.33 -13.19 -9.49
N LYS A 63 -3.20 -13.35 -8.82
CA LYS A 63 -3.13 -13.75 -7.42
C LYS A 63 -2.58 -12.60 -6.60
N HIS A 64 -3.20 -12.37 -5.46
CA HIS A 64 -2.89 -11.27 -4.55
C HIS A 64 -2.72 -11.82 -3.14
N LYS A 65 -1.72 -11.29 -2.42
CA LYS A 65 -1.48 -11.58 -1.02
C LYS A 65 -1.14 -10.28 -0.30
N SER A 66 -1.91 -9.97 0.74
CA SER A 66 -1.64 -8.87 1.66
C SER A 66 -1.18 -9.43 3.00
N THR A 67 -0.01 -9.00 3.48
CA THR A 67 0.56 -9.41 4.76
C THR A 67 0.71 -8.19 5.65
N ALA A 68 0.00 -8.15 6.78
CA ALA A 68 0.14 -7.08 7.76
C ALA A 68 1.54 -7.09 8.39
N LEU A 69 2.17 -5.92 8.46
CA LEU A 69 3.44 -5.76 9.18
C LEU A 69 3.19 -5.67 10.68
N VAL A 70 4.16 -6.16 11.45
CA VAL A 70 4.12 -6.06 12.92
C VAL A 70 4.51 -4.64 13.32
N GLU A 71 3.58 -3.96 13.97
CA GLU A 71 3.77 -2.63 14.54
C GLU A 71 4.28 -2.70 15.98
N LYS A 72 5.29 -1.88 16.28
CA LYS A 72 5.72 -1.58 17.66
C LYS A 72 5.72 -0.07 17.87
N LYS A 73 5.24 0.36 19.04
CA LYS A 73 5.19 1.78 19.43
C LYS A 73 6.18 2.03 20.57
N SER A 74 6.89 3.16 20.50
CA SER A 74 7.73 3.65 21.59
C SER A 74 7.55 5.15 21.75
N ASN A 75 7.08 5.57 22.92
CA ASN A 75 6.91 6.99 23.22
C ASN A 75 8.27 7.65 23.42
N GLN A 76 8.48 8.77 22.74
CA GLN A 76 9.67 9.61 22.88
C GLN A 76 9.36 10.77 23.84
N SER A 77 10.39 11.29 24.50
CA SER A 77 10.26 12.45 25.40
C SER A 77 9.83 13.74 24.69
N SER A 78 9.99 13.81 23.37
CA SER A 78 9.64 14.95 22.52
C SER A 78 8.14 15.09 22.22
N GLY A 79 7.26 14.27 22.81
CA GLY A 79 5.83 14.25 22.48
C GLY A 79 5.50 13.50 21.18
N LEU A 80 6.50 12.87 20.56
CA LEU A 80 6.34 11.99 19.41
C LEU A 80 6.27 10.52 19.85
N THR A 81 5.55 9.71 19.10
CA THR A 81 5.62 8.26 19.15
C THR A 81 6.41 7.77 17.94
N ARG A 82 7.43 6.93 18.18
CA ARG A 82 8.11 6.16 17.13
C ARG A 82 7.29 4.92 16.83
N TYR A 83 6.99 4.70 15.55
CA TYR A 83 6.31 3.53 15.04
C TYR A 83 7.31 2.71 14.22
N THR A 84 7.59 1.49 14.66
CA THR A 84 8.42 0.53 13.94
C THR A 84 7.51 -0.48 13.25
N PHE A 85 7.61 -0.60 11.93
CA PHE A 85 6.92 -1.64 11.17
C PHE A 85 7.92 -2.70 10.74
N SER A 86 7.55 -3.97 10.87
CA SER A 86 8.48 -5.07 10.59
C SER A 86 7.79 -6.26 9.94
N LEU A 87 8.46 -6.85 8.95
CA LEU A 87 8.17 -8.18 8.44
C LEU A 87 9.10 -9.17 9.12
N LYS A 88 8.56 -10.07 9.94
CA LYS A 88 9.38 -11.01 10.73
C LYS A 88 9.88 -12.21 9.94
N GLN A 89 9.07 -12.68 8.99
CA GLN A 89 9.32 -13.90 8.23
C GLN A 89 9.23 -13.59 6.75
N ALA A 90 10.09 -14.24 5.96
CA ALA A 90 10.04 -14.11 4.51
C ALA A 90 8.65 -14.47 3.97
N GLN A 91 8.16 -13.69 3.02
CA GLN A 91 6.90 -13.94 2.34
C GLN A 91 7.16 -14.08 0.86
N SER A 92 6.77 -15.22 0.30
CA SER A 92 6.74 -15.43 -1.13
C SER A 92 5.30 -15.47 -1.65
N LEU A 93 5.17 -15.08 -2.91
CA LEU A 93 3.99 -15.29 -3.71
C LEU A 93 4.42 -15.83 -5.08
N ASP A 94 3.88 -16.99 -5.42
CA ASP A 94 4.00 -17.66 -6.70
C ASP A 94 2.61 -18.00 -7.23
N MET A 95 2.49 -18.21 -8.54
CA MET A 95 1.34 -18.91 -9.12
C MET A 95 1.80 -20.13 -9.90
N THR A 96 1.08 -21.23 -9.70
CA THR A 96 1.29 -22.51 -10.37
C THR A 96 0.13 -22.76 -11.32
N GLY A 97 0.39 -23.25 -12.53
CA GLY A 97 -0.64 -23.46 -13.55
C GLY A 97 -0.12 -23.46 -14.99
N PHE A 98 -1.03 -23.71 -15.93
CA PHE A 98 -0.76 -23.64 -17.37
C PHE A 98 -1.03 -22.21 -17.87
N PHE A 99 0.03 -21.50 -18.20
CA PHE A 99 -0.02 -20.09 -18.62
C PHE A 99 0.66 -19.89 -19.98
N LYS A 100 0.24 -18.86 -20.73
CA LYS A 100 0.98 -18.34 -21.88
C LYS A 100 2.26 -17.60 -21.42
N TYR A 101 2.99 -17.02 -22.37
CA TYR A 101 4.03 -16.02 -22.10
C TYR A 101 3.43 -14.76 -21.42
N GLY A 102 4.21 -14.05 -20.60
CA GLY A 102 3.75 -12.86 -19.85
C GLY A 102 3.38 -13.16 -18.40
N LYS A 103 4.37 -13.64 -17.62
CA LYS A 103 4.22 -13.94 -16.19
C LYS A 103 4.85 -12.80 -15.42
N GLU A 104 4.09 -12.07 -14.63
CA GLU A 104 4.66 -10.91 -13.96
C GLU A 104 4.29 -10.83 -12.49
N CYS A 105 5.29 -10.56 -11.65
CA CYS A 105 5.10 -10.38 -10.21
C CYS A 105 5.68 -9.04 -9.73
N THR A 106 5.12 -8.54 -8.63
CA THR A 106 5.49 -7.26 -8.02
C THR A 106 5.13 -7.26 -6.54
N SER A 107 5.90 -6.54 -5.74
CA SER A 107 5.70 -6.37 -4.31
C SER A 107 5.90 -4.90 -3.93
N GLY A 108 5.21 -4.45 -2.89
CA GLY A 108 5.23 -3.06 -2.46
C GLY A 108 4.55 -2.87 -1.12
N ILE A 109 4.79 -1.72 -0.48
CA ILE A 109 4.21 -1.42 0.82
C ILE A 109 2.99 -0.52 0.66
N LYS A 110 1.87 -0.92 1.27
CA LYS A 110 0.73 -0.04 1.46
C LYS A 110 0.76 0.55 2.87
N ILE A 111 0.65 1.88 2.95
CA ILE A 111 0.57 2.61 4.21
C ILE A 111 -0.78 3.33 4.26
N LEU A 112 -1.62 2.96 5.22
CA LEU A 112 -2.82 3.71 5.59
C LEU A 112 -2.52 4.55 6.83
N VAL A 113 -2.72 5.86 6.72
CA VAL A 113 -2.57 6.81 7.83
C VAL A 113 -3.96 7.27 8.25
N GLN A 114 -4.34 7.02 9.50
CA GLN A 114 -5.67 7.29 10.02
C GLN A 114 -5.60 8.26 11.19
N SER A 115 -6.48 9.26 11.24
CA SER A 115 -6.63 10.09 12.43
C SER A 115 -7.16 9.26 13.60
N ALA A 116 -6.49 9.35 14.74
CA ALA A 116 -6.95 8.77 16.00
C ALA A 116 -7.97 9.67 16.71
N LYS A 117 -8.06 10.95 16.33
CA LYS A 117 -8.86 11.98 17.01
C LYS A 117 -10.13 12.35 16.26
N TYR A 118 -10.07 12.39 14.93
CA TYR A 118 -11.08 13.05 14.11
C TYR A 118 -11.72 12.13 13.07
N ALA A 119 -13.00 12.37 12.80
CA ALA A 119 -13.81 11.66 11.84
C ALA A 119 -13.97 12.44 10.53
N LEU A 120 -14.27 11.71 9.46
CA LEU A 120 -14.67 12.27 8.17
C LEU A 120 -15.99 13.08 8.28
N GLY A 121 -16.96 12.58 9.04
CA GLY A 121 -18.25 13.24 9.28
C GLY A 121 -19.25 13.17 8.11
N TRP A 122 -19.00 12.35 7.08
CA TRP A 122 -19.89 12.25 5.93
C TRP A 122 -21.27 11.67 6.32
N ALA A 123 -22.34 12.23 5.76
CA ALA A 123 -23.73 11.85 6.06
C ALA A 123 -24.07 11.83 7.56
N ASN A 124 -23.48 12.75 8.35
CA ASN A 124 -23.62 12.81 9.82
C ASN A 124 -23.12 11.54 10.55
N GLN A 125 -22.26 10.74 9.90
CA GLN A 125 -21.61 9.57 10.50
C GLN A 125 -20.20 9.92 10.97
N TYR A 126 -19.95 9.72 12.27
CA TYR A 126 -18.70 10.10 12.93
C TYR A 126 -17.84 8.90 13.36
N GLY A 127 -18.15 7.69 12.88
CA GLY A 127 -17.38 6.48 13.19
C GLY A 127 -16.23 6.19 12.22
N ARG A 128 -16.10 6.96 11.14
CA ARG A 128 -15.05 6.74 10.12
C ARG A 128 -13.91 7.73 10.34
N PRO A 129 -12.67 7.27 10.60
CA PRO A 129 -11.53 8.15 10.76
C PRO A 129 -11.20 8.85 9.44
N ILE A 130 -10.56 10.01 9.54
CA ILE A 130 -9.91 10.64 8.39
C ILE A 130 -8.72 9.77 7.99
N GLU A 131 -8.69 9.29 6.76
CA GLU A 131 -7.68 8.31 6.30
C GLU A 131 -6.97 8.80 5.03
N PHE A 132 -5.67 8.55 4.91
CA PHE A 132 -4.88 8.68 3.68
C PHE A 132 -4.28 7.33 3.34
N SER A 133 -4.34 6.93 2.06
CA SER A 133 -3.81 5.66 1.58
C SER A 133 -2.68 5.90 0.60
N PHE A 134 -1.55 5.25 0.86
CA PHE A 134 -0.35 5.31 0.03
C PHE A 134 -0.08 3.90 -0.49
N LEU A 135 -0.18 3.77 -1.80
CA LEU A 135 0.21 2.57 -2.54
C LEU A 135 0.65 3.03 -3.91
N ASP A 136 1.79 3.72 -3.97
CA ASP A 136 2.34 4.16 -5.25
C ASP A 136 2.82 2.96 -6.08
N GLU A 137 2.33 2.91 -7.33
CA GLU A 137 2.84 2.16 -8.47
C GLU A 137 3.31 0.72 -8.21
N MET A 138 2.44 -0.10 -7.60
CA MET A 138 2.60 -1.55 -7.65
C MET A 138 2.50 -2.14 -9.07
N TYR A 139 2.09 -1.34 -10.06
CA TYR A 139 1.77 -1.82 -11.41
C TYR A 139 2.98 -1.97 -12.35
N ALA A 140 4.21 -1.75 -11.87
CA ALA A 140 5.44 -2.08 -12.59
C ALA A 140 5.72 -3.59 -12.49
N TYR A 141 4.85 -4.36 -13.12
CA TYR A 141 4.95 -5.80 -13.27
C TYR A 141 6.28 -6.19 -13.95
N LYS A 142 6.99 -7.16 -13.38
CA LYS A 142 8.28 -7.66 -13.90
C LYS A 142 8.16 -9.10 -14.35
N GLU A 143 8.63 -9.38 -15.57
CA GLU A 143 8.53 -10.70 -16.21
C GLU A 143 9.50 -11.78 -15.66
N TYR A 144 10.15 -11.51 -14.53
CA TYR A 144 11.18 -12.35 -13.92
C TYR A 144 11.05 -12.35 -12.40
N ASP A 145 11.72 -13.30 -11.73
CA ASP A 145 11.68 -13.42 -10.28
C ASP A 145 12.10 -12.11 -9.60
N THR A 146 11.27 -11.61 -8.71
CA THR A 146 11.52 -10.35 -8.01
C THR A 146 11.83 -10.58 -6.54
N VAL A 147 12.82 -9.85 -6.05
CA VAL A 147 13.05 -9.69 -4.62
C VAL A 147 12.60 -8.28 -4.25
N PHE A 148 11.74 -8.19 -3.24
CA PHE A 148 11.33 -6.90 -2.68
C PHE A 148 12.50 -6.31 -1.89
N GLU A 149 12.96 -5.14 -2.32
CA GLU A 149 14.00 -4.36 -1.66
C GLU A 149 13.36 -3.16 -0.94
N PRO A 150 13.32 -3.15 0.41
CA PRO A 150 12.68 -2.08 1.18
C PRO A 150 13.26 -0.70 0.88
N SER A 151 14.57 -0.64 0.63
CA SER A 151 15.28 0.60 0.32
C SER A 151 14.91 1.20 -1.03
N ASP A 152 14.21 0.46 -1.90
CA ASP A 152 13.76 0.92 -3.21
C ASP A 152 12.28 1.28 -3.24
N ASP A 153 11.51 0.84 -2.25
CA ASP A 153 10.07 1.12 -2.15
C ASP A 153 9.81 2.61 -1.92
N LYS A 154 8.98 3.19 -2.79
CA LYS A 154 8.65 4.62 -2.75
C LYS A 154 7.93 5.02 -1.46
N ASN A 155 7.03 4.17 -0.95
CA ASN A 155 6.27 4.46 0.26
C ASN A 155 7.17 4.35 1.48
N ILE A 156 8.08 3.37 1.56
CA ILE A 156 9.10 3.36 2.62
C ILE A 156 9.94 4.63 2.56
N LYS A 157 10.48 5.01 1.39
CA LYS A 157 11.28 6.26 1.25
C LYS A 157 10.55 7.53 1.70
N LEU A 158 9.25 7.61 1.47
CA LEU A 158 8.44 8.77 1.85
C LEU A 158 8.21 8.88 3.36
N PHE A 159 8.23 7.76 4.08
CA PHE A 159 7.84 7.67 5.48
C PHE A 159 8.99 7.37 6.44
N GLU A 160 10.02 6.66 5.98
CA GLU A 160 11.13 6.22 6.81
C GLU A 160 11.91 7.40 7.38
N GLY A 161 12.07 7.40 8.71
CA GLY A 161 12.75 8.45 9.46
C GLY A 161 11.98 9.77 9.58
N ASN A 162 10.80 9.88 8.97
CA ASN A 162 10.08 11.14 8.87
C ASN A 162 8.99 11.31 9.93
N GLU A 163 8.73 12.56 10.30
CA GLU A 163 7.58 12.94 11.13
C GLU A 163 6.34 13.13 10.25
N ILE A 164 5.32 12.34 10.53
CA ILE A 164 4.03 12.36 9.84
C ILE A 164 3.01 13.08 10.70
N SER A 165 2.33 14.07 10.10
CA SER A 165 1.33 14.87 10.80
C SER A 165 0.17 15.27 9.88
N PHE A 166 -0.97 15.64 10.47
CA PHE A 166 -2.10 16.22 9.76
C PHE A 166 -2.19 17.72 10.09
N VAL A 167 -2.39 18.53 9.05
CA VAL A 167 -2.75 19.94 9.16
C VAL A 167 -4.21 20.12 8.80
N TYR A 168 -4.88 20.97 9.59
CA TYR A 168 -6.31 21.23 9.51
C TYR A 168 -6.54 22.71 9.17
N ASP A 169 -6.90 22.99 7.93
CA ASP A 169 -7.16 24.34 7.44
C ASP A 169 -8.66 24.60 7.36
N SER A 170 -9.15 25.50 8.20
CA SER A 170 -10.57 25.82 8.32
C SER A 170 -10.85 27.23 7.84
N LEU A 171 -11.75 27.38 6.86
CA LEU A 171 -12.23 28.68 6.42
C LEU A 171 -13.45 29.09 7.26
N PRO A 172 -13.54 30.34 7.75
CA PRO A 172 -14.61 30.77 8.66
C PRO A 172 -16.02 30.46 8.14
N LYS A 173 -16.27 30.69 6.84
CA LYS A 173 -17.58 30.51 6.20
C LYS A 173 -17.79 29.15 5.53
N ALA A 174 -16.78 28.27 5.50
CA ALA A 174 -16.92 26.95 4.90
C ALA A 174 -17.56 25.95 5.89
N ASN A 175 -18.31 24.97 5.39
CA ASN A 175 -18.82 23.85 6.19
C ASN A 175 -17.82 22.69 6.31
N GLN A 176 -16.61 22.86 5.78
CA GLN A 176 -15.57 21.83 5.73
C GLN A 176 -14.24 22.35 6.27
N VAL A 177 -13.43 21.41 6.75
CA VAL A 177 -12.02 21.59 7.10
C VAL A 177 -11.20 20.83 6.08
N ASN A 178 -10.19 21.47 5.52
CA ASN A 178 -9.23 20.85 4.63
C ASN A 178 -8.16 20.15 5.46
N VAL A 179 -7.97 18.86 5.25
CA VAL A 179 -6.97 18.04 5.93
C VAL A 179 -5.87 17.73 4.94
N THR A 180 -4.64 18.07 5.29
CA THR A 180 -3.45 17.75 4.50
C THR A 180 -2.49 16.93 5.36
N ILE A 181 -1.96 15.85 4.79
CA ILE A 181 -0.90 15.06 5.43
C ILE A 181 0.47 15.61 5.04
N LEU A 182 1.32 15.75 6.05
CA LEU A 182 2.68 16.25 5.93
C LEU A 182 3.69 15.16 6.31
N SER A 183 4.86 15.24 5.71
CA SER A 183 6.09 14.53 6.07
C SER A 183 7.17 15.57 6.33
N ASN A 184 7.71 15.63 7.55
CA ASN A 184 8.64 16.66 8.03
C ASN A 184 8.14 18.10 7.74
N GLY A 185 6.86 18.34 7.97
CA GLY A 185 6.23 19.65 7.74
C GLY A 185 5.97 20.01 6.27
N LYS A 186 6.29 19.14 5.31
CA LYS A 186 6.03 19.35 3.87
C LYS A 186 4.92 18.43 3.39
N LYS A 187 4.06 18.92 2.49
CA LYS A 187 2.98 18.12 1.90
C LYS A 187 3.56 16.90 1.16
N ILE A 188 3.02 15.72 1.44
CA ILE A 188 3.40 14.50 0.70
C ILE A 188 2.88 14.63 -0.76
N PRO A 189 3.73 14.52 -1.79
CA PRO A 189 3.34 14.79 -3.18
C PRO A 189 2.14 13.97 -3.69
N SER A 190 2.06 12.70 -3.32
CA SER A 190 0.99 11.78 -3.72
C SER A 190 -0.30 11.93 -2.91
N ALA A 191 -0.35 12.83 -1.91
CA ALA A 191 -1.51 13.01 -1.06
C ALA A 191 -2.34 14.25 -1.44
N PHE A 192 -3.55 14.02 -1.94
CA PHE A 192 -4.54 15.08 -2.12
C PHE A 192 -5.16 15.50 -0.80
N THR A 193 -5.34 16.81 -0.62
CA THR A 193 -6.06 17.39 0.52
C THR A 193 -7.49 16.86 0.56
N LYS A 194 -7.98 16.51 1.75
CA LYS A 194 -9.33 15.98 1.95
C LYS A 194 -10.21 16.99 2.68
N GLY A 195 -11.37 17.32 2.10
CA GLY A 195 -12.40 18.08 2.81
C GLY A 195 -13.18 17.17 3.76
N VAL A 196 -13.26 17.55 5.03
CA VAL A 196 -14.01 16.81 6.06
C VAL A 196 -15.00 17.73 6.75
N LEU A 197 -16.07 17.17 7.32
CA LEU A 197 -17.13 17.99 7.90
C LEU A 197 -16.62 18.79 9.11
N LYS A 198 -16.86 20.10 9.08
CA LYS A 198 -16.48 21.02 10.15
C LYS A 198 -17.50 20.99 11.29
N ASN A 199 -17.02 20.86 12.51
CA ASN A 199 -17.83 21.16 13.70
C ASN A 199 -17.93 22.69 13.86
N PRO A 200 -19.15 23.27 13.84
CA PRO A 200 -19.33 24.72 13.95
C PRO A 200 -18.89 25.30 15.31
N GLU A 201 -18.87 24.49 16.38
CA GLU A 201 -18.49 24.93 17.72
C GLU A 201 -16.96 25.09 17.86
N THR A 202 -16.20 24.17 17.26
CA THR A 202 -14.74 24.12 17.45
C THR A 202 -13.97 24.61 16.24
N GLY A 203 -14.61 24.75 15.07
CA GLY A 203 -13.95 25.05 13.81
C GLY A 203 -13.07 23.92 13.26
N LEU A 204 -12.99 22.78 13.95
CA LEU A 204 -12.21 21.59 13.62
C LEU A 204 -13.11 20.46 13.12
N PRO A 205 -12.56 19.35 12.58
CA PRO A 205 -13.38 18.19 12.24
C PRO A 205 -14.09 17.62 13.48
N TYR A 206 -15.20 16.91 13.26
CA TYR A 206 -15.87 16.19 14.32
C TYR A 206 -14.97 15.12 14.95
N LYS A 207 -15.09 14.91 16.27
CA LYS A 207 -14.34 13.86 16.98
C LYS A 207 -14.78 12.48 16.49
N LEU A 208 -13.81 11.58 16.40
CA LEU A 208 -14.03 10.18 16.07
C LEU A 208 -14.83 9.50 17.21
N LYS A 209 -16.00 8.96 16.87
CA LYS A 209 -16.75 8.10 17.78
C LYS A 209 -16.12 6.71 17.75
N LYS A 210 -15.83 6.20 18.95
CA LYS A 210 -15.41 4.81 19.16
C LYS A 210 -16.59 3.87 19.00
#